data_AF-A0A4D4L359-F1
#
_entry.id   AF-A0A4D4L359-F1
#
_cell.length_a   1.000
_cell.length_b   1.000
_cell.length_c   1.000
_cell.angle_alpha   90.00
_cell.angle_beta   90.00
_cell.angle_gamma   90.00
#
_symmetry.space_group_name_H-M   'P 1'
#
loop_
_entity.id
_entity.type
_entity.pdbx_description
1 polymer ?
#
loop_
_entity_poly.entity_id
_entity_poly.type
_entity_poly.pdbx_seq_one_letter_code
_entity_poly.pdbx_strand_id
1 'polypeptide(L)' 'MTAAEQTAEETTKDPFTDEAWRAAIEHAAGCLACRTPGAGCETGEQLLHAYEEAARQARAEELA' A
#
# COMPACT_ATOMS: atom_id res chain seq x y z
N MET A 1 25.54 -7.81 17.10
CA MET A 1 25.15 -6.42 16.88
C MET A 1 23.66 -6.46 16.56
N THR A 2 22.84 -5.84 17.44
CA THR A 2 21.39 -5.50 17.27
C THR A 2 20.48 -6.62 16.73
N ALA A 3 19.72 -7.38 17.53
CA ALA A 3 18.67 -7.03 18.50
C ALA A 3 17.66 -6.01 17.95
N ALA A 4 16.51 -6.55 17.49
CA ALA A 4 15.20 -5.90 17.36
C ALA A 4 15.12 -4.63 16.49
N GLU A 5 14.94 -4.84 15.18
CA GLU A 5 14.20 -3.92 14.31
C GLU A 5 13.09 -4.71 13.59
N GLN A 6 12.38 -5.55 14.34
CA GLN A 6 11.08 -6.09 13.98
C GLN A 6 10.07 -5.37 14.88
N THR A 7 9.87 -4.08 14.64
CA THR A 7 8.84 -3.29 15.32
C THR A 7 8.25 -2.32 14.30
N ALA A 8 7.64 -2.92 13.29
CA ALA A 8 6.67 -2.28 12.38
C ALA A 8 5.68 -3.29 11.78
N GLU A 9 5.90 -4.60 11.98
CA GLU A 9 5.10 -5.68 11.37
C GLU A 9 4.41 -6.54 12.45
N GLU A 10 3.92 -5.91 13.51
CA GLU A 10 2.87 -6.51 14.35
C GLU A 10 1.90 -5.44 14.88
N THR A 11 1.89 -4.24 14.26
CA THR A 11 0.73 -3.37 14.31
C THR A 11 -0.30 -4.03 13.41
N THR A 12 -1.42 -4.48 13.98
CA THR A 12 -2.63 -4.95 13.30
C THR A 12 -2.67 -4.50 11.84
N LYS A 13 -2.17 -5.34 10.93
CA LYS A 13 -2.17 -5.02 9.51
C LYS A 13 -3.60 -5.16 9.07
N ASP A 14 -4.29 -4.02 9.01
CA ASP A 14 -5.66 -3.98 8.54
C ASP A 14 -5.73 -4.71 7.19
N PRO A 15 -6.58 -5.76 7.08
CA PRO A 15 -6.60 -6.61 5.90
C PRO A 15 -6.97 -5.82 4.65
N PHE A 16 -7.75 -4.76 4.78
CA PHE A 16 -8.10 -3.88 3.66
C PHE A 16 -6.89 -3.09 3.14
N THR A 17 -6.03 -2.62 4.05
CA THR A 17 -4.75 -1.98 3.71
C THR A 17 -3.80 -2.94 2.99
N ASP A 18 -3.72 -4.21 3.40
CA ASP A 18 -2.91 -5.22 2.70
C ASP A 18 -3.45 -5.56 1.31
N GLU A 19 -4.77 -5.73 1.19
CA GLU A 19 -5.42 -6.05 -0.07
C GLU A 19 -5.28 -4.92 -1.09
N ALA A 20 -5.47 -3.67 -0.67
CA ALA A 20 -5.30 -2.50 -1.54
C ALA A 20 -3.85 -2.38 -2.03
N TRP A 21 -2.87 -2.60 -1.13
CA TRP A 21 -1.46 -2.61 -1.50
C TRP A 21 -1.14 -3.72 -2.51
N ARG A 22 -1.59 -4.95 -2.22
CA ARG A 22 -1.37 -6.09 -3.12
C ARG A 22 -1.96 -5.84 -4.51
N ALA A 23 -3.17 -5.31 -4.60
CA ALA A 23 -3.81 -4.98 -5.86
C ALA A 23 -3.01 -3.93 -6.67
N ALA A 24 -2.45 -2.91 -6.01
CA ALA A 24 -1.60 -1.91 -6.66
C ALA A 24 -0.33 -2.55 -7.27
N ILE A 25 0.32 -3.46 -6.53
CA ILE A 25 1.52 -4.16 -6.98
C ILE A 25 1.23 -5.12 -8.14
N GLU A 26 0.15 -5.90 -8.04
CA GLU A 26 -0.28 -6.81 -9.10
C GLU A 26 -0.59 -6.04 -10.39
N HIS A 27 -1.27 -4.89 -10.27
CA HIS A 27 -1.55 -4.03 -11.41
C HIS A 27 -0.27 -3.48 -12.04
N ALA A 28 0.65 -2.94 -11.25
CA ALA A 28 1.91 -2.39 -11.74
C ALA A 28 2.78 -3.45 -12.46
N ALA A 29 2.74 -4.71 -12.02
CA ALA A 29 3.44 -5.81 -12.68
C ALA A 29 2.88 -6.11 -14.08
N GLY A 30 1.57 -5.99 -14.28
CA GLY A 30 0.88 -6.26 -15.55
C GLY A 30 0.76 -5.07 -16.49
N CYS A 31 0.80 -3.83 -15.97
CA CYS A 31 0.49 -2.63 -16.74
C CYS A 31 1.74 -2.05 -17.43
N LEU A 32 1.70 -1.89 -18.76
CA LEU A 32 2.80 -1.27 -19.51
C LEU A 32 2.99 0.21 -19.16
N ALA A 33 1.89 0.93 -18.90
CA ALA A 33 1.95 2.34 -18.50
C ALA A 33 2.68 2.49 -17.16
N CYS A 34 2.32 1.71 -16.14
CA CYS A 34 3.03 1.72 -14.84
C CYS A 34 4.51 1.33 -14.94
N ARG A 35 4.89 0.50 -15.92
CA ARG A 35 6.30 0.14 -16.16
C ARG A 35 7.08 1.18 -16.97
N THR A 36 6.40 2.15 -17.56
CA THR A 36 7.03 3.20 -18.37
C THR A 36 7.26 4.44 -17.51
N PRO A 37 8.52 4.84 -17.26
CA PRO A 37 8.80 6.05 -16.49
C PRO A 37 8.13 7.28 -17.10
N GLY A 38 7.40 8.03 -16.27
CA GLY A 38 6.70 9.24 -16.69
C GLY A 38 5.36 9.00 -17.41
N ALA A 39 4.95 7.75 -17.64
CA ALA A 39 3.59 7.46 -18.08
C ALA A 39 2.66 7.36 -16.87
N GLY A 40 1.63 8.21 -16.82
CA GLY A 40 0.56 8.12 -15.84
C GLY A 40 -0.36 6.93 -16.15
N CYS A 41 -0.85 6.27 -15.10
CA CYS A 41 -1.87 5.24 -15.22
C CYS A 41 -2.98 5.52 -14.22
N GLU A 42 -4.14 5.94 -14.72
CA GLU A 42 -5.30 6.31 -13.90
C GLU A 42 -5.71 5.16 -12.95
N THR A 43 -5.70 3.91 -13.42
CA THR A 43 -6.00 2.75 -12.58
C THR A 43 -4.96 2.54 -11.49
N GLY A 44 -3.68 2.71 -11.80
CA GLY A 44 -2.61 2.65 -10.80
C GLY A 44 -2.73 3.75 -9.74
N GLU A 45 -3.06 4.97 -10.16
CA GLU A 45 -3.29 6.11 -9.26
C GLU A 45 -4.48 5.86 -8.32
N GLN A 46 -5.58 5.32 -8.85
CA GLN A 46 -6.75 4.96 -8.03
C GLN A 46 -6.41 3.88 -6.99
N LEU A 47 -5.63 2.85 -7.38
CA LEU A 47 -5.21 1.78 -6.48
C LEU A 47 -4.29 2.29 -5.36
N LEU A 48 -3.34 3.18 -5.70
CA LEU A 48 -2.47 3.82 -4.72
C LEU A 48 -3.27 4.71 -3.77
N HIS A 49 -4.23 5.48 -4.28
CA HIS A 49 -5.08 6.32 -3.46
C HIS A 49 -5.92 5.50 -2.46
N ALA A 50 -6.50 4.38 -2.91
CA ALA A 50 -7.24 3.47 -2.05
C ALA A 50 -6.37 2.89 -0.92
N TYR A 51 -5.13 2.51 -1.24
CA TYR A 51 -4.16 2.08 -0.22
C TYR A 51 -3.83 3.20 0.77
N GLU A 52 -3.58 4.42 0.30
CA GLU A 52 -3.27 5.55 1.17
C GLU A 52 -4.44 5.92 2.10
N GLU A 53 -5.68 5.82 1.60
CA GLU A 53 -6.89 5.98 2.41
C GLU A 53 -7.02 4.90 3.48
N ALA A 54 -6.86 3.63 3.10
CA ALA A 54 -6.87 2.50 4.02
C ALA A 54 -5.81 2.66 5.12
N ALA A 55 -4.58 3.01 4.72
CA ALA A 55 -3.48 3.24 5.64
C ALA A 55 -3.72 4.44 6.58
N ARG A 56 -4.40 5.50 6.10
CA ARG A 56 -4.81 6.63 6.96
C ARG A 56 -5.88 6.21 7.98
N GLN A 57 -6.86 5.41 7.57
CA GLN A 57 -7.91 4.90 8.45
C GLN A 57 -7.32 3.98 9.53
N ALA A 58 -6.50 3.01 9.14
CA ALA A 58 -5.84 2.10 10.08
C ALA A 58 -5.02 2.86 11.16
N ARG A 59 -4.29 3.91 10.75
CA ARG A 59 -3.56 4.77 11.70
C ARG A 59 -4.48 5.61 12.58
N ALA A 60 -5.62 6.05 12.08
CA ALA A 60 -6.60 6.79 12.88
C ALA A 60 -7.25 5.88 13.93
N GLU A 61 -7.53 4.62 13.59
CA GLU A 61 -8.07 3.61 14.51
C GLU A 61 -7.04 3.17 15.57
N GLU A 62 -5.76 3.10 15.23
CA GLU A 62 -4.68 2.80 16.20
C GLU A 62 -4.51 3.91 17.26
N LEU A 63 -4.91 5.14 16.96
CA LEU A 63 -4.79 6.32 17.82
C LEU A 63 -6.08 6.69 18.57
N ALA A 64 -7.18 5.95 18.35
CA ALA A 64 -8.50 6.20 18.93
C ALA A 64 -8.74 5.40 20.21
#